data_AF-A0A917LV26-F1
#
_entry.id   AF-A0A917LV26-F1
#
_cell.length_a   1.000
_cell.length_b   1.000
_cell.length_c   1.000
_cell.angle_alpha   90.00
_cell.angle_beta   90.00
_cell.angle_gamma   90.00
#
_symmetry.space_group_name_H-M   'P 1'
#
loop_
_entity.id
_entity.type
_entity.pdbx_description
1 polymer ?
#
loop_
_entity_poly.entity_id
_entity_poly.type
_entity_poly.pdbx_seq_one_letter_code
_entity_poly.pdbx_strand_id
1 'polypeptide(L)'
;MAPRRSATKTEARERARRAAAESMARQQRLLELGEEFFLAAEEAEQIMHSAEQRMAEIRAKAAQDAAKARHAQAQVVAAMKGERAGVTEIGQRLELSAAEVRTLLTETSARTPGSAGESTTGDAQVPGDQAPTAQPEPVSV
;
A
#
# COMPACT_ATOMS: atom_id res chain seq x y z
N MET A 1 -36.18 -36.73 -68.86
CA MET A 1 -35.48 -37.09 -67.61
C MET A 1 -35.19 -35.81 -66.83
N ALA A 2 -35.72 -35.65 -65.60
CA ALA A 2 -35.44 -34.46 -64.79
C ALA A 2 -35.33 -34.80 -63.29
N PRO A 3 -34.12 -35.06 -62.77
CA PRO A 3 -33.82 -35.04 -61.35
C PRO A 3 -32.95 -33.81 -61.04
N ARG A 4 -33.55 -32.62 -60.89
CA ARG A 4 -32.79 -31.38 -60.61
C ARG A 4 -33.24 -30.61 -59.37
N ARG A 5 -34.46 -30.88 -58.88
CA ARG A 5 -35.01 -30.18 -57.71
C ARG A 5 -34.65 -30.83 -56.37
N SER A 6 -34.26 -32.11 -56.35
CA SER A 6 -33.82 -32.81 -55.14
C SER A 6 -32.35 -32.54 -54.82
N ALA A 7 -31.47 -32.62 -55.84
CA ALA A 7 -30.03 -32.37 -55.70
C ALA A 7 -29.70 -30.96 -55.19
N THR A 8 -30.43 -29.95 -55.66
CA THR A 8 -30.23 -28.55 -55.23
C THR A 8 -30.70 -28.30 -53.79
N LYS A 9 -31.73 -29.00 -53.32
CA LYS A 9 -32.16 -28.95 -51.91
C LYS A 9 -31.19 -29.65 -50.96
N THR A 10 -30.58 -30.76 -51.39
CA THR A 10 -29.57 -31.46 -50.60
C THR A 10 -28.28 -30.64 -50.49
N GLU A 11 -27.81 -30.04 -51.59
CA GLU A 11 -26.63 -29.15 -51.59
C GLU A 11 -26.85 -27.90 -50.72
N ALA A 12 -28.02 -27.28 -50.78
CA ALA A 12 -28.34 -26.13 -49.92
C ALA A 12 -28.35 -26.50 -48.43
N ARG A 13 -28.91 -27.67 -48.09
CA ARG A 13 -28.92 -28.19 -46.71
C ARG A 13 -27.51 -28.53 -46.21
N GLU A 14 -26.67 -29.12 -47.05
CA GLU A 14 -25.28 -29.40 -46.71
C GLU A 14 -24.46 -28.12 -46.52
N ARG A 15 -24.63 -27.13 -47.39
CA ARG A 15 -23.97 -25.82 -47.24
C ARG A 15 -24.41 -25.11 -45.95
N ALA A 16 -25.70 -25.14 -45.62
CA ALA A 16 -26.20 -24.60 -44.36
C ALA A 16 -25.63 -25.31 -43.13
N ARG A 17 -25.49 -26.65 -43.18
CA ARG A 17 -24.85 -27.44 -42.12
C ARG A 17 -23.38 -27.08 -41.94
N ARG A 18 -22.62 -26.95 -43.03
CA ARG A 18 -21.20 -26.54 -42.97
C ARG A 18 -21.05 -25.13 -42.40
N ALA A 19 -21.86 -24.18 -42.87
CA ALA A 19 -21.84 -22.81 -42.36
C ALA A 19 -22.19 -22.74 -40.86
N ALA A 20 -23.18 -23.52 -40.41
CA ALA A 20 -23.51 -23.61 -38.98
C ALA A 20 -22.36 -24.20 -38.16
N ALA A 21 -21.72 -25.27 -38.64
CA ALA A 21 -20.57 -25.88 -37.96
C ALA A 21 -19.37 -24.93 -37.88
N GLU A 22 -19.06 -24.20 -38.96
CA GLU A 22 -18.01 -23.19 -38.96
C GLU A 22 -18.32 -22.02 -38.02
N SER A 23 -19.58 -21.58 -37.95
CA SER A 23 -20.01 -20.55 -37.00
C SER A 23 -19.87 -21.02 -35.56
N MET A 24 -20.27 -22.25 -35.25
CA MET A 24 -20.12 -22.83 -33.91
C MET A 24 -18.64 -22.97 -33.53
N ALA A 25 -17.80 -23.45 -34.46
CA ALA A 25 -16.35 -23.55 -34.22
C ALA A 25 -15.71 -22.18 -33.96
N ARG A 26 -16.16 -21.13 -34.67
CA ARG A 26 -15.73 -19.76 -34.40
C ARG A 26 -16.18 -19.27 -33.04
N GLN A 27 -17.45 -19.51 -32.67
CA GLN A 27 -17.97 -19.12 -31.36
C GLN A 27 -17.21 -19.79 -30.23
N GLN A 28 -16.92 -21.09 -30.35
CA GLN A 28 -16.12 -21.83 -29.37
C GLN A 28 -14.73 -21.20 -29.18
N ARG A 29 -14.03 -20.89 -30.28
CA ARG A 29 -12.73 -20.21 -30.20
C ARG A 29 -12.82 -18.83 -29.54
N LEU A 30 -13.90 -18.09 -29.78
CA LEU A 30 -14.10 -16.79 -29.12
C LEU A 30 -14.34 -16.93 -27.61
N LEU A 31 -15.02 -18.01 -27.18
CA LEU A 31 -15.19 -18.31 -25.76
C LEU A 31 -13.84 -18.67 -25.11
N GLU A 32 -13.05 -19.53 -25.75
CA GLU A 32 -11.70 -19.91 -25.29
C GLU A 32 -10.77 -18.70 -25.17
N LEU A 33 -10.73 -17.83 -26.19
CA LEU A 33 -9.96 -16.59 -26.15
C LEU A 33 -10.46 -15.62 -25.07
N GLY A 34 -11.77 -15.63 -24.79
CA GLY A 34 -12.34 -14.86 -23.69
C GLY A 34 -11.87 -15.35 -22.33
N GLU A 35 -11.82 -16.66 -22.13
CA GLU A 35 -11.29 -17.26 -20.90
C GLU A 35 -9.79 -16.94 -20.72
N GLU A 36 -8.99 -17.13 -21.77
CA GLU A 36 -7.56 -16.78 -21.76
C GLU A 36 -7.32 -15.31 -21.41
N PHE A 37 -8.16 -14.40 -21.93
CA PHE A 37 -8.08 -12.98 -21.62
C PHE A 37 -8.28 -12.71 -20.12
N PHE A 38 -9.29 -13.32 -19.49
CA PHE A 38 -9.54 -13.10 -18.07
C PHE A 38 -8.47 -13.74 -17.18
N LEU A 39 -7.96 -14.92 -17.55
CA LEU A 39 -6.84 -15.53 -16.85
C LEU A 39 -5.58 -14.63 -16.92
N ALA A 40 -5.27 -14.09 -18.10
CA ALA A 40 -4.15 -13.17 -18.26
C ALA A 40 -4.35 -11.85 -17.49
N ALA A 41 -5.59 -11.34 -17.44
CA ALA A 41 -5.93 -10.15 -16.67
C ALA A 41 -5.74 -10.39 -15.15
N GLU A 42 -6.22 -11.53 -14.65
CA GLU A 42 -6.05 -11.92 -13.26
C GLU A 42 -4.57 -12.12 -12.91
N GLU A 43 -3.80 -12.78 -13.77
CA GLU A 43 -2.35 -12.97 -13.57
C GLU A 43 -1.62 -11.62 -13.49
N ALA A 44 -1.98 -10.67 -14.36
CA ALA A 44 -1.41 -9.33 -14.32
C ALA A 44 -1.70 -8.61 -13.00
N GLU A 45 -2.94 -8.70 -12.49
CA GLU A 45 -3.32 -8.13 -11.19
C GLU A 45 -2.55 -8.79 -10.04
N GLN A 46 -2.45 -10.12 -10.04
CA GLN A 46 -1.70 -10.87 -9.03
C GLN A 46 -0.21 -10.51 -9.03
N ILE A 47 0.40 -10.34 -10.21
CA ILE A 47 1.79 -9.90 -10.34
C ILE A 47 1.97 -8.53 -9.71
N MET A 48 1.12 -7.56 -10.07
CA MET A 48 1.20 -6.20 -9.54
C MET A 48 1.02 -6.16 -8.02
N HIS A 49 -0.01 -6.83 -7.51
CA HIS A 49 -0.27 -6.93 -6.08
C HIS A 49 0.90 -7.56 -5.32
N SER A 50 1.48 -8.65 -5.84
CA SER A 50 2.65 -9.29 -5.23
C SER A 50 3.89 -8.39 -5.25
N ALA A 51 4.07 -7.60 -6.31
CA ALA A 51 5.17 -6.66 -6.42
C ALA A 51 5.02 -5.52 -5.39
N GLU A 52 3.82 -4.97 -5.24
CA GLU A 52 3.51 -3.93 -4.26
C GLU A 52 3.76 -4.41 -2.83
N GLN A 53 3.33 -5.63 -2.48
CA GLN A 53 3.60 -6.24 -1.18
C GLN A 53 5.11 -6.33 -0.91
N ARG A 54 5.89 -6.84 -1.88
CA ARG A 54 7.35 -6.94 -1.74
C ARG A 54 8.01 -5.55 -1.62
N MET A 55 7.54 -4.56 -2.37
CA MET A 55 8.05 -3.19 -2.23
C MET A 55 7.76 -2.62 -0.85
N ALA A 56 6.56 -2.86 -0.30
CA ALA A 56 6.21 -2.43 1.04
C ALA A 56 7.11 -3.08 2.10
N GLU A 57 7.36 -4.38 1.99
CA GLU A 57 8.28 -5.12 2.88
C GLU A 57 9.71 -4.57 2.81
N ILE A 58 10.22 -4.35 1.60
CA ILE A 58 11.57 -3.78 1.39
C ILE A 58 11.66 -2.39 1.99
N ARG A 59 10.66 -1.53 1.76
CA ARG A 59 10.63 -0.18 2.33
C ARG A 59 10.57 -0.21 3.86
N ALA A 60 9.75 -1.08 4.44
CA ALA A 60 9.66 -1.24 5.89
C ALA A 60 10.99 -1.70 6.49
N LYS A 61 11.64 -2.70 5.88
CA LYS A 61 12.96 -3.18 6.30
C LYS A 61 14.02 -2.08 6.17
N ALA A 62 14.06 -1.37 5.05
CA ALA A 62 14.99 -0.28 4.83
C ALA A 62 14.80 0.85 5.87
N ALA A 63 13.55 1.19 6.21
CA ALA A 63 13.25 2.17 7.26
C ALA A 63 13.75 1.71 8.64
N GLN A 64 13.54 0.44 8.99
CA GLN A 64 14.04 -0.14 10.23
C GLN A 64 15.58 -0.13 10.28
N ASP A 65 16.24 -0.54 9.20
CA ASP A 65 17.70 -0.60 9.16
C ASP A 65 18.32 0.80 9.15
N ALA A 66 17.70 1.77 8.46
CA ALA A 66 18.08 3.17 8.55
C ALA A 66 17.90 3.73 9.98
N ALA A 67 16.81 3.38 10.67
CA ALA A 67 16.59 3.79 12.05
C ALA A 67 17.62 3.18 13.02
N LYS A 68 18.03 1.92 12.80
CA LYS A 68 19.13 1.29 13.55
C LYS A 68 20.46 1.99 13.29
N ALA A 69 20.77 2.31 12.03
CA ALA A 69 21.99 3.01 11.66
C ALA A 69 22.05 4.42 12.27
N ARG A 70 20.95 5.18 12.23
CA ARG A 70 20.85 6.49 12.90
C ARG A 70 21.06 6.37 14.41
N HIS A 71 20.48 5.36 15.04
CA HIS A 71 20.69 5.11 16.45
C HIS A 71 22.16 4.79 16.77
N ALA A 72 22.83 3.99 15.94
CA ALA A 72 24.26 3.73 16.09
C ALA A 72 25.10 5.01 15.94
N GLN A 73 24.77 5.89 14.97
CA GLN A 73 25.42 7.21 14.84
C GLN A 73 25.22 8.06 16.10
N ALA A 74 24.00 8.10 16.62
CA ALA A 74 23.66 8.83 17.83
C ALA A 74 24.43 8.32 19.07
N GLN A 75 24.66 7.01 19.17
CA GLN A 75 25.49 6.41 20.22
C GLN A 75 26.96 6.81 20.10
N VAL A 76 27.52 6.84 18.88
CA VAL A 76 28.90 7.29 18.65
C VAL A 76 29.07 8.75 19.07
N VAL A 77 28.14 9.62 18.67
CA VAL A 77 28.16 11.05 19.07
C VAL A 77 28.04 11.21 20.59
N ALA A 78 27.18 10.41 21.24
CA ALA A 78 27.05 10.40 22.69
C ALA A 78 28.35 9.91 23.38
N ALA A 79 29.01 8.89 22.84
CA ALA A 79 30.30 8.42 23.35
C ALA A 79 31.39 9.50 23.22
N MET A 80 31.48 10.18 22.08
CA MET A 80 32.40 11.32 21.90
C MET A 80 32.13 12.44 22.91
N LYS A 81 30.86 12.70 23.20
CA LYS A 81 30.47 13.66 24.25
C LYS A 81 30.91 13.20 25.64
N GLY A 82 30.85 11.89 25.92
CA GLY A 82 31.37 11.26 27.15
C GLY A 82 32.89 11.43 27.33
N GLU A 83 33.64 11.41 26.22
CA GLU A 83 35.08 11.76 26.16
C GLU A 83 35.34 13.28 26.31
N ARG A 84 34.33 14.05 26.74
CA ARG A 84 34.36 15.49 26.98
C ARG A 84 34.53 16.35 25.73
N ALA A 85 34.36 15.80 24.52
CA ALA A 85 34.37 16.60 23.31
C ALA A 85 33.19 17.59 23.26
N GLY A 86 33.46 18.81 22.80
CA GLY A 86 32.43 19.84 22.62
C GLY A 86 31.54 19.57 21.40
N VAL A 87 30.31 20.10 21.37
CA VAL A 87 29.41 19.95 20.20
C VAL A 87 30.05 20.48 18.91
N THR A 88 30.72 21.63 18.99
CA THR A 88 31.43 22.22 17.85
C THR A 88 32.61 21.36 17.40
N GLU A 89 33.36 20.79 18.34
CA GLU A 89 34.50 19.92 18.04
C GLU A 89 34.05 18.62 17.38
N ILE A 90 32.99 18.00 17.91
CA ILE A 90 32.39 16.79 17.33
C ILE A 90 31.88 17.09 15.91
N GLY A 91 31.20 18.23 15.72
CA GLY A 91 30.73 18.66 14.40
C GLY A 91 31.86 18.83 13.40
N GLN A 92 32.96 19.47 13.79
CA GLN A 92 34.14 19.60 12.92
C GLN A 92 34.77 18.24 12.57
N ARG A 93 34.88 17.31 13.53
CA ARG A 93 35.47 15.99 13.31
C ARG A 93 34.64 15.08 12.41
N LEU A 94 33.31 15.18 12.52
CA LEU A 94 32.36 14.35 11.76
C LEU A 94 31.83 15.04 10.51
N GLU A 95 32.29 16.26 10.21
CA GLU A 95 31.80 17.12 9.13
C GLU A 95 30.28 17.37 9.22
N LEU A 96 29.78 17.51 10.45
CA LEU A 96 28.38 17.80 10.77
C LEU A 96 28.22 19.21 11.28
N SER A 97 27.06 19.81 11.03
CA SER A 97 26.68 21.06 11.67
C SER A 97 26.43 20.85 13.17
N ALA A 98 26.61 21.90 13.97
CA ALA A 98 26.27 21.85 15.39
C ALA A 98 24.79 21.54 15.65
N ALA A 99 23.90 21.82 14.69
CA ALA A 99 22.49 21.45 14.75
C ALA A 99 22.33 19.92 14.63
N GLU A 100 22.96 19.29 13.63
CA GLU A 100 22.90 17.84 13.43
C GLU A 100 23.49 17.06 14.61
N VAL A 101 24.62 17.51 15.16
CA VAL A 101 25.21 16.92 16.36
C VAL A 101 24.25 16.98 17.55
N ARG A 102 23.56 18.11 17.74
CA ARG A 102 22.55 18.25 18.81
C ARG A 102 21.35 17.33 18.59
N THR A 103 20.85 17.23 17.36
CA THR A 103 19.75 16.32 17.02
C THR A 103 20.10 14.87 17.36
N LEU A 104 21.30 14.40 16.95
CA LEU A 104 21.77 13.05 17.27
C LEU A 104 21.90 12.81 18.78
N LEU A 105 22.35 13.80 19.56
CA LEU A 105 22.39 13.70 21.02
C LEU A 105 21.00 13.61 21.65
N THR A 106 20.02 14.38 21.16
CA THR A 106 18.63 14.32 21.62
C THR A 106 17.98 12.98 21.29
N GLU A 107 18.25 12.42 20.11
CA GLU A 107 17.72 11.10 19.69
C GLU A 107 18.20 9.94 20.59
N THR A 108 19.42 10.01 21.11
CA THR A 108 19.93 9.06 22.12
C THR A 108 19.18 9.18 23.46
N SER A 109 18.87 10.40 23.89
CA SER A 109 18.23 10.65 25.19
C SER A 109 16.75 10.26 25.22
N ALA A 110 16.06 10.36 24.07
CA ALA A 110 14.63 10.03 23.97
C ALA A 110 14.32 8.52 24.06
N ARG A 111 15.34 7.66 24.05
CA ARG A 111 15.17 6.20 23.95
C ARG A 111 15.72 5.42 25.14
N THR A 112 16.09 6.08 26.25
CA THR A 112 16.40 5.38 27.51
C THR A 112 15.08 4.84 28.11
N PRO A 113 14.81 3.52 28.12
CA PRO A 113 13.61 2.99 28.75
C PRO A 113 13.89 2.94 30.26
N GLY A 114 13.66 4.06 30.93
CA GLY A 114 14.10 4.22 32.32
C GLY A 114 13.59 5.50 32.97
N SER A 115 12.37 5.93 32.68
CA SER A 115 11.60 6.74 33.63
C SER A 115 10.13 6.71 33.24
N ALA A 116 9.40 5.78 33.83
CA ALA A 116 7.98 5.96 34.08
C ALA A 116 7.86 7.13 35.07
N GLY A 117 7.71 8.33 34.54
CA GLY A 117 7.34 9.54 35.27
C GLY A 117 5.85 9.78 35.07
N GLU A 118 5.07 9.09 35.87
CA GLU A 118 3.66 9.33 36.09
C GLU A 118 3.41 10.82 36.39
N SER A 119 2.50 11.44 35.65
CA SER A 119 1.88 12.71 36.06
C SER A 119 0.38 12.54 35.93
N THR A 120 -0.14 11.76 36.87
CA THR A 120 -1.50 11.85 37.34
C THR A 120 -1.63 13.20 38.07
N THR A 121 -2.41 14.12 37.53
CA THR A 121 -3.08 15.14 38.35
C THR A 121 -4.48 15.28 37.78
N GLY A 122 -5.39 14.48 38.34
CA GLY A 122 -6.77 14.88 38.38
C GLY A 122 -6.90 16.03 39.38
N ASP A 123 -7.58 17.08 38.97
CA ASP A 123 -8.51 17.72 39.89
C ASP A 123 -9.79 18.07 39.12
N ALA A 124 -10.89 17.68 39.74
CA ALA A 124 -12.21 17.71 39.19
C ALA A 124 -12.85 19.09 39.44
N GLN A 125 -13.59 19.60 38.46
CA GLN A 125 -14.71 20.46 38.77
C GLN A 125 -15.90 20.13 37.85
N VAL A 126 -16.81 19.33 38.39
CA VAL A 126 -18.23 19.27 38.01
C VAL A 126 -18.96 20.19 38.99
N PRO A 127 -19.76 21.14 38.50
CA PRO A 127 -21.22 20.98 38.54
C PRO A 127 -21.83 21.36 37.17
N GLY A 128 -22.71 20.59 36.54
CA GLY A 128 -23.96 20.10 37.10
C GLY A 128 -25.00 21.22 37.06
N ASP A 129 -25.79 21.33 35.99
CA ASP A 129 -27.25 21.05 36.02
C ASP A 129 -28.02 21.69 34.82
N GLN A 130 -28.91 20.87 34.23
CA GLN A 130 -30.11 21.15 33.38
C GLN A 130 -30.01 21.50 31.87
N ALA A 131 -30.00 20.44 31.04
CA ALA A 131 -31.11 19.91 30.21
C ALA A 131 -31.94 20.83 29.25
N PRO A 132 -32.75 20.28 28.32
CA PRO A 132 -32.54 20.40 26.87
C PRO A 132 -33.63 21.22 26.15
N THR A 133 -33.40 21.67 24.92
CA THR A 133 -34.49 22.16 24.06
C THR A 133 -34.32 21.69 22.63
N ALA A 134 -35.40 21.10 22.11
CA ALA A 134 -35.51 20.38 20.86
C ALA A 134 -35.80 21.30 19.66
N GLN A 135 -35.21 20.95 18.50
CA GLN A 135 -35.74 20.96 17.10
C GLN A 135 -36.42 22.23 16.51
N PRO A 136 -36.67 22.32 15.18
CA PRO A 136 -36.11 21.64 13.99
C PRO A 136 -35.72 22.62 12.84
N GLU A 137 -35.29 22.07 11.70
CA GLU A 137 -35.09 22.74 10.39
C GLU A 137 -36.32 23.51 9.87
N PRO A 138 -36.11 24.40 8.88
CA PRO A 138 -36.94 24.26 7.68
C PRO A 138 -36.16 24.36 6.37
N VAL A 139 -36.45 23.39 5.50
CA VAL A 139 -36.26 23.41 4.05
C VAL A 139 -36.96 24.65 3.46
N SER A 140 -36.30 25.38 2.57
CA SER A 140 -36.95 26.40 1.74
C SER A 140 -36.76 26.09 0.25
N VAL A 141 -37.91 25.75 -0.33
CA VAL A 141 -38.45 25.83 -1.71
C VAL A 141 -37.50 26.19 -2.85
#